data_AF-A0ABD1SGF4-F1
#
_entry.id   AF-A0ABD1SGF4-F1
#
_cell.length_a   1.000
_cell.length_b   1.000
_cell.length_c   1.000
_cell.angle_alpha   90.00
_cell.angle_beta   90.00
_cell.angle_gamma   90.00
#
_symmetry.space_group_name_H-M   'P 1'
#
loop_
_entity.id
_entity.type
_entity.pdbx_description
1 polymer ?
#
loop_
_entity_poly.entity_id
_entity_poly.type
_entity_poly.pdbx_seq_one_letter_code
_entity_poly.pdbx_strand_id
1 'polypeptide(L)'
;MMAMIINKEIIRSEAHSWSYILATTRGNVRAFLEGFTDLVKTEMWRDSYPNIPVFVKRIVDQIYKQFTGQTYATFQSERTLIHITDALNHLEKISIYDMCYFENYCCEYSKYFYICPREQWDNLVVKFIRKLPNPFNHEVLDLFNEAVRKQRNSLNPTICTAPETSLGLVISLTRDLLAEKCKESILVRDSTRAIRKNPRLLL
;
A
#
# COMPACT_ATOMS: atom_id res chain seq x y z
N MET A 1 -7.85 -12.38 17.67
CA MET A 1 -7.87 -12.54 16.20
C MET A 1 -7.92 -14.03 15.92
N MET A 2 -9.10 -14.59 15.62
CA MET A 2 -9.26 -16.03 15.34
C MET A 2 -9.20 -16.25 13.83
N ALA A 3 -8.11 -16.82 13.34
CA ALA A 3 -8.02 -17.32 11.97
C ALA A 3 -8.72 -18.69 11.90
N MET A 4 -9.91 -18.75 11.30
CA MET A 4 -10.50 -20.04 10.90
C MET A 4 -9.75 -20.53 9.66
N ILE A 5 -8.87 -21.52 9.85
CA ILE A 5 -8.29 -22.28 8.74
C ILE A 5 -9.40 -23.20 8.21
N ILE A 6 -9.96 -22.86 7.05
CA ILE A 6 -10.97 -23.69 6.37
C ILE A 6 -10.22 -24.74 5.56
N ASN A 7 -10.19 -25.97 6.06
CA ASN A 7 -9.67 -27.11 5.31
C ASN A 7 -10.68 -27.48 4.21
N LYS A 8 -10.26 -27.43 2.93
CA LYS A 8 -11.16 -27.50 1.76
C LYS A 8 -11.88 -28.83 1.56
N GLU A 9 -11.52 -29.90 2.27
CA GLU A 9 -11.92 -31.28 1.93
C GLU A 9 -12.99 -31.94 2.83
N ILE A 10 -13.57 -31.24 3.82
CA ILE A 10 -14.41 -31.91 4.84
C ILE A 10 -15.80 -31.29 4.98
N ILE A 11 -16.47 -30.95 3.87
CA ILE A 11 -17.88 -30.53 3.91
C ILE A 11 -18.67 -31.29 2.83
N ARG A 12 -19.51 -32.23 3.28
CA ARG A 12 -20.29 -33.15 2.42
C ARG A 12 -21.81 -32.99 2.54
N SER A 13 -22.30 -32.27 3.56
CA SER A 13 -23.73 -32.06 3.82
C SER A 13 -23.96 -30.87 4.76
N GLU A 14 -25.20 -30.38 4.82
CA GLU A 14 -25.63 -29.31 5.73
C GLU A 14 -25.30 -29.63 7.20
N ALA A 15 -25.71 -30.81 7.66
CA ALA A 15 -25.52 -31.24 9.05
C ALA A 15 -24.04 -31.32 9.43
N HIS A 16 -23.18 -31.80 8.52
CA HIS A 16 -21.74 -31.85 8.75
C HIS A 16 -21.16 -30.44 8.88
N SER A 17 -21.60 -29.51 8.03
CA SER A 17 -21.10 -28.12 8.04
C SER A 17 -21.42 -27.42 9.35
N TRP A 18 -22.68 -27.50 9.79
CA TRP A 18 -23.10 -26.93 11.07
C TRP A 18 -22.36 -27.56 12.25
N SER A 19 -22.18 -28.88 12.24
CA SER A 19 -21.40 -29.58 13.28
C SER A 19 -19.95 -29.08 13.33
N TYR A 20 -19.31 -28.90 12.17
CA TYR A 20 -17.95 -28.36 12.08
C TYR A 20 -17.86 -26.93 12.63
N ILE A 21 -18.80 -26.05 12.26
CA ILE A 21 -18.84 -24.66 12.73
C ILE A 21 -19.04 -24.58 14.24
N LEU A 22 -19.93 -25.41 14.80
CA LEU A 22 -20.16 -25.45 16.25
C LEU A 22 -18.97 -26.05 17.02
N ALA A 23 -18.28 -27.03 16.44
CA ALA A 23 -17.06 -27.59 17.02
C ALA A 23 -15.89 -26.60 17.02
N THR A 24 -15.82 -25.71 16.03
CA THR A 24 -14.74 -24.72 15.87
C THR A 24 -14.99 -23.40 16.61
N THR A 25 -16.21 -23.16 17.09
CA THR A 25 -16.57 -21.96 17.85
C THR A 25 -16.65 -22.26 19.36
N ARG A 26 -16.45 -21.22 20.19
CA ARG A 26 -16.44 -21.34 21.67
C ARG A 26 -17.14 -20.15 22.34
N GLY A 27 -17.56 -20.34 23.59
CA GLY A 27 -18.14 -19.28 24.43
C GLY A 27 -19.41 -18.68 23.83
N ASN A 28 -19.55 -17.35 23.96
CA ASN A 28 -20.75 -16.62 23.55
C ASN A 28 -21.08 -16.77 22.05
N VAL A 29 -20.06 -16.91 21.19
CA VAL A 29 -20.26 -17.14 19.75
C VAL A 29 -20.93 -18.49 19.50
N ARG A 30 -20.48 -19.54 20.21
CA ARG A 30 -21.08 -20.87 20.09
C ARG A 30 -22.53 -20.87 20.60
N ALA A 31 -22.78 -20.30 21.77
CA ALA A 31 -24.12 -20.20 22.34
C ALA A 31 -25.09 -19.45 21.41
N PHE A 32 -24.62 -18.37 20.77
CA PHE A 32 -25.39 -17.65 19.75
C PHE A 32 -25.75 -18.52 18.55
N LEU A 33 -24.77 -19.24 17.98
CA LEU A 33 -25.00 -20.11 16.82
C LEU A 33 -25.88 -21.33 17.15
N GLU A 34 -25.76 -21.88 18.36
CA GLU A 34 -26.63 -22.96 18.85
C GLU A 34 -28.09 -22.51 18.98
N GLY A 35 -28.32 -21.22 19.25
CA GLY A 35 -29.66 -20.61 19.28
C GLY A 35 -30.35 -20.46 17.92
N PHE A 36 -29.68 -20.74 16.81
CA PHE A 36 -30.31 -20.71 15.49
C PHE A 36 -31.30 -21.87 15.34
N THR A 37 -32.51 -21.56 14.87
CA THR A 37 -33.50 -22.59 14.53
C THR A 37 -33.05 -23.39 13.31
N ASP A 38 -33.54 -24.62 13.19
CA ASP A 38 -33.22 -25.47 12.04
C ASP A 38 -33.68 -24.84 10.72
N LEU A 39 -34.78 -24.09 10.73
CA LEU A 39 -35.22 -23.31 9.58
C LEU A 39 -34.14 -22.31 9.12
N VAL A 40 -33.60 -21.50 10.02
CA VAL A 40 -32.53 -20.52 9.68
C VAL A 40 -31.28 -21.25 9.17
N LYS A 41 -30.92 -22.37 9.79
CA LYS A 41 -29.77 -23.18 9.38
C LYS A 41 -29.91 -23.71 7.95
N THR A 42 -31.10 -24.21 7.62
CA THR A 42 -31.43 -24.74 6.29
C THR A 42 -31.55 -23.65 5.24
N GLU A 43 -32.13 -22.49 5.57
CA GLU A 43 -32.19 -21.36 4.64
C GLU A 43 -30.79 -20.82 4.31
N MET A 44 -29.94 -20.63 5.32
CA MET A 44 -28.56 -20.18 5.13
C MET A 44 -27.76 -21.16 4.27
N TRP A 45 -27.96 -22.46 4.47
CA TRP A 45 -27.34 -23.51 3.68
C TRP A 45 -27.82 -23.51 2.23
N ARG A 46 -29.15 -23.55 2.02
CA ARG A 46 -29.79 -23.58 0.70
C ARG A 46 -29.35 -22.42 -0.17
N ASP A 47 -29.31 -21.21 0.40
CA ASP A 47 -28.95 -20.00 -0.34
C ASP A 47 -27.46 -19.91 -0.71
N SER A 48 -26.62 -20.74 -0.08
CA SER A 48 -25.16 -20.69 -0.25
C SER A 48 -24.61 -21.90 -0.98
N TYR A 49 -25.32 -23.03 -0.99
CA TYR A 49 -24.89 -24.26 -1.65
C TYR A 49 -24.87 -24.10 -3.19
N PRO A 50 -23.87 -24.66 -3.90
CA PRO A 50 -22.74 -25.48 -3.42
C PRO A 50 -21.51 -24.68 -2.94
N ASN A 51 -21.60 -23.35 -2.82
CA ASN A 51 -20.48 -22.49 -2.49
C ASN A 51 -20.24 -22.38 -0.97
N ILE A 52 -19.49 -23.34 -0.44
CA ILE A 52 -19.12 -23.41 0.98
C ILE A 52 -18.45 -22.12 1.50
N PRO A 53 -17.52 -21.46 0.78
CA PRO A 53 -17.01 -20.15 1.19
C PRO A 53 -18.10 -19.09 1.42
N VAL A 54 -19.15 -19.05 0.59
CA VAL A 54 -20.27 -18.12 0.76
C VAL A 54 -21.08 -18.46 2.01
N PHE A 55 -21.30 -19.74 2.28
CA PHE A 55 -21.98 -20.21 3.50
C PHE A 55 -21.23 -19.77 4.76
N VAL A 56 -19.92 -20.01 4.80
CA VAL A 56 -19.08 -19.59 5.93
C VAL A 56 -19.07 -18.07 6.08
N LYS A 57 -18.97 -17.32 4.98
CA LYS A 57 -19.02 -15.86 5.00
C LYS A 57 -20.33 -15.34 5.60
N ARG A 58 -21.48 -15.95 5.25
CA ARG A 58 -22.78 -15.59 5.83
C ARG A 58 -22.83 -15.81 7.34
N ILE A 59 -22.25 -16.90 7.83
CA ILE A 59 -22.17 -17.15 9.28
C ILE A 59 -21.31 -16.11 9.97
N VAL A 60 -20.15 -15.78 9.38
CA VAL A 60 -19.29 -14.70 9.88
C VAL A 60 -20.05 -13.37 9.90
N ASP A 61 -20.83 -13.05 8.86
CA ASP A 61 -21.67 -11.85 8.83
C ASP A 61 -22.72 -11.83 9.95
N GLN A 62 -23.37 -12.96 10.27
CA GLN A 62 -24.33 -13.03 11.38
C GLN A 62 -23.65 -12.83 12.74
N ILE A 63 -22.46 -13.41 12.94
CA ILE A 63 -21.66 -13.21 14.15
C ILE A 63 -21.31 -11.72 14.27
N TYR A 64 -20.74 -11.11 13.23
CA TYR A 64 -20.40 -9.69 13.24
C TYR A 64 -21.63 -8.83 13.54
N LYS A 65 -22.75 -9.07 12.86
CA LYS A 65 -23.98 -8.29 13.07
C LYS A 65 -24.48 -8.39 14.51
N GLN A 66 -24.42 -9.57 15.11
CA GLN A 66 -24.87 -9.76 16.49
C GLN A 66 -23.98 -9.04 17.50
N PHE A 67 -22.65 -9.12 17.34
CA PHE A 67 -21.71 -8.66 18.36
C PHE A 67 -21.21 -7.23 18.14
N THR A 68 -21.28 -6.70 16.92
CA THR A 68 -20.85 -5.33 16.59
C THR A 68 -21.95 -4.46 15.99
N GLY A 69 -23.12 -5.03 15.68
CA GLY A 69 -24.20 -4.31 14.99
C GLY A 69 -23.95 -4.09 13.49
N GLN A 70 -22.84 -4.57 12.94
CA GLN A 70 -22.41 -4.32 11.56
C GLN A 70 -22.14 -5.62 10.81
N THR A 71 -22.19 -5.59 9.47
CA THR A 71 -21.75 -6.75 8.66
C THR A 71 -20.22 -6.84 8.63
N TYR A 72 -19.68 -8.04 8.34
CA TYR A 72 -18.23 -8.20 8.18
C TYR A 72 -17.71 -7.36 7.01
N ALA A 73 -18.51 -7.19 5.95
CA ALA A 73 -18.16 -6.33 4.82
C ALA A 73 -18.01 -4.86 5.24
N THR A 74 -18.96 -4.35 6.05
CA THR A 74 -18.90 -2.99 6.61
C THR A 74 -17.67 -2.82 7.50
N PHE A 75 -17.44 -3.75 8.43
CA PHE A 75 -16.27 -3.72 9.30
C PHE A 75 -14.95 -3.74 8.53
N GLN A 76 -14.86 -4.52 7.45
CA GLN A 76 -13.66 -4.55 6.58
C GLN A 76 -13.48 -3.25 5.80
N SER A 77 -14.57 -2.63 5.33
CA SER A 77 -14.50 -1.33 4.69
C SER A 77 -14.04 -0.23 5.65
N GLU A 78 -14.52 -0.24 6.90
CA GLU A 78 -14.08 0.69 7.95
C GLU A 78 -12.60 0.48 8.29
N ARG A 79 -12.16 -0.77 8.46
CA ARG A 79 -10.73 -1.06 8.65
C ARG A 79 -9.87 -0.59 7.48
N THR A 80 -10.33 -0.77 6.26
CA THR A 80 -9.62 -0.31 5.06
C THR A 80 -9.50 1.22 5.09
N LEU A 81 -10.57 1.93 5.44
CA LEU A 81 -10.56 3.38 5.60
C LEU A 81 -9.62 3.85 6.72
N ILE A 82 -9.58 3.15 7.86
CA ILE A 82 -8.63 3.42 8.94
C ILE A 82 -7.19 3.25 8.43
N HIS A 83 -6.87 2.14 7.74
CA HIS A 83 -5.54 1.91 7.19
C HIS A 83 -5.13 2.95 6.14
N ILE A 84 -6.06 3.38 5.29
CA ILE A 84 -5.82 4.46 4.33
C ILE A 84 -5.56 5.78 5.07
N THR A 85 -6.35 6.08 6.09
CA THR A 85 -6.21 7.32 6.88
C THR A 85 -4.87 7.34 7.62
N ASP A 86 -4.48 6.23 8.23
CA ASP A 86 -3.18 6.08 8.89
C ASP A 86 -2.02 6.22 7.89
N ALA A 87 -2.15 5.61 6.70
CA ALA A 87 -1.16 5.75 5.65
C ALA A 87 -1.01 7.21 5.20
N LEU A 88 -2.12 7.91 4.94
CA LEU A 88 -2.09 9.33 4.55
C LEU A 88 -1.50 10.22 5.65
N ASN A 89 -1.85 9.96 6.91
CA ASN A 89 -1.28 10.66 8.06
C ASN A 89 0.23 10.42 8.17
N HIS A 90 0.70 9.19 7.93
CA HIS A 90 2.12 8.87 7.94
C HIS A 90 2.87 9.57 6.81
N LEU A 91 2.31 9.54 5.59
CA LEU A 91 2.87 10.23 4.43
C LEU A 91 2.89 11.76 4.60
N GLU A 92 1.97 12.35 5.38
CA GLU A 92 2.03 13.75 5.76
C GLU A 92 3.19 14.04 6.71
N LYS A 93 3.41 13.18 7.70
CA LYS A 93 4.39 13.41 8.78
C LYS A 93 5.82 13.08 8.40
N ILE A 94 6.03 12.09 7.53
CA ILE A 94 7.38 11.69 7.11
C ILE A 94 8.09 12.86 6.44
N SER A 95 9.36 13.08 6.79
CA SER A 95 10.20 14.13 6.22
C SER A 95 11.62 13.61 6.04
N ILE A 96 12.35 14.24 5.12
CA ILE A 96 13.77 13.98 4.90
C ILE A 96 14.50 15.32 4.88
N TYR A 97 15.57 15.42 5.67
CA TYR A 97 16.42 16.61 5.74
C TYR A 97 17.81 16.36 5.18
N ASP A 98 18.28 15.12 5.29
CA ASP A 98 19.58 14.69 4.81
C ASP A 98 19.40 13.61 3.75
N MET A 99 19.91 13.93 2.55
CA MET A 99 19.81 13.06 1.38
C MET A 99 20.65 11.78 1.51
N CYS A 100 21.53 11.67 2.51
CA CYS A 100 22.20 10.40 2.84
C CYS A 100 21.20 9.31 3.25
N TYR A 101 20.02 9.69 3.76
CA TYR A 101 18.95 8.77 4.16
C TYR A 101 17.88 8.59 3.08
N PHE A 102 18.16 9.00 1.84
CA PHE A 102 17.19 8.96 0.75
C PHE A 102 16.59 7.57 0.52
N GLU A 103 17.38 6.51 0.59
CA GLU A 103 16.88 5.13 0.42
C GLU A 103 15.92 4.70 1.53
N ASN A 104 16.22 5.06 2.78
CA ASN A 104 15.35 4.77 3.92
C ASN A 104 14.02 5.53 3.78
N TYR A 105 14.10 6.81 3.42
CA TYR A 105 12.93 7.62 3.14
C TYR A 105 12.08 7.05 2.00
N CYS A 106 12.69 6.63 0.89
CA CYS A 106 11.99 6.02 -0.24
C CYS A 106 11.28 4.72 0.17
N CYS A 107 11.96 3.86 0.92
CA CYS A 107 11.40 2.60 1.39
C CYS A 107 10.17 2.85 2.28
N GLU A 108 10.32 3.76 3.25
CA GLU A 108 9.25 4.08 4.18
C GLU A 108 8.07 4.77 3.47
N TYR A 109 8.33 5.74 2.59
CA TYR A 109 7.28 6.41 1.83
C TYR A 109 6.51 5.41 0.93
N SER A 110 7.24 4.55 0.22
CA SER A 110 6.64 3.55 -0.69
C SER A 110 5.70 2.58 0.06
N LYS A 111 6.08 2.18 1.28
CA LYS A 111 5.27 1.28 2.11
C LYS A 111 3.85 1.80 2.33
N TYR A 112 3.70 3.11 2.58
CA TYR A 112 2.39 3.72 2.83
C TYR A 112 1.73 4.23 1.54
N PHE A 113 2.51 4.63 0.53
CA PHE A 113 1.98 5.07 -0.76
C PHE A 113 1.10 4.02 -1.43
N TYR A 114 1.52 2.75 -1.45
CA TYR A 114 0.77 1.67 -2.09
C TYR A 114 -0.47 1.19 -1.30
N ILE A 115 -0.66 1.68 -0.07
CA ILE A 115 -1.91 1.47 0.69
C ILE A 115 -3.00 2.44 0.20
N CYS A 116 -2.60 3.60 -0.33
CA CYS A 116 -3.53 4.65 -0.75
C CYS A 116 -4.21 4.33 -2.10
N PRO A 117 -5.46 4.78 -2.30
CA PRO A 117 -6.16 4.65 -3.57
C PRO A 117 -5.41 5.34 -4.72
N ARG A 118 -5.52 4.77 -5.92
CA ARG A 118 -4.76 5.22 -7.11
C ARG A 118 -5.10 6.66 -7.50
N GLU A 119 -6.32 7.09 -7.23
CA GLU A 119 -6.82 8.45 -7.48
C GLU A 119 -6.02 9.51 -6.72
N GLN A 120 -5.31 9.12 -5.66
CA GLN A 120 -4.48 10.03 -4.85
C GLN A 120 -3.01 10.02 -5.26
N TRP A 121 -2.58 9.09 -6.13
CA TRP A 121 -1.16 8.84 -6.40
C TRP A 121 -0.45 10.05 -6.99
N ASP A 122 -1.05 10.75 -7.96
CA ASP A 122 -0.43 11.94 -8.57
C ASP A 122 -0.14 13.03 -7.52
N ASN A 123 -1.09 13.27 -6.61
CA ASN A 123 -0.92 14.23 -5.51
C ASN A 123 0.19 13.79 -4.54
N LEU A 124 0.23 12.50 -4.20
CA LEU A 124 1.24 11.94 -3.32
C LEU A 124 2.64 11.95 -3.96
N VAL A 125 2.76 11.72 -5.27
CA VAL A 125 4.02 11.85 -6.01
C VAL A 125 4.54 13.29 -5.95
N VAL A 126 3.70 14.28 -6.22
CA VAL A 126 4.09 15.69 -6.10
C VAL A 126 4.51 16.03 -4.66
N LYS A 127 3.80 15.49 -3.67
CA LYS A 127 4.12 15.68 -2.25
C LYS A 127 5.46 15.05 -1.86
N PHE A 128 5.80 13.88 -2.41
CA PHE A 128 7.11 13.26 -2.25
C PHE A 128 8.22 14.21 -2.70
N ILE A 129 8.09 14.80 -3.90
CA ILE A 129 9.09 15.73 -4.45
C ILE A 129 9.23 16.96 -3.55
N ARG A 130 8.10 17.54 -3.11
CA ARG A 130 8.09 18.73 -2.25
C ARG A 130 8.72 18.50 -0.87
N LYS A 131 8.81 17.25 -0.42
CA LYS A 131 9.43 16.88 0.86
C LYS A 131 10.94 16.71 0.77
N LEU A 132 11.52 16.70 -0.43
CA LEU A 132 12.96 16.68 -0.59
C LEU A 132 13.56 18.03 -0.11
N PRO A 133 14.77 18.03 0.47
CA PRO A 133 15.47 19.26 0.82
C PRO A 133 15.80 20.10 -0.41
N ASN A 134 15.89 21.42 -0.25
CA ASN A 134 16.47 22.28 -1.28
C ASN A 134 17.96 21.91 -1.51
N PRO A 135 18.46 21.92 -2.76
CA PRO A 135 17.77 22.28 -4.01
C PRO A 135 17.06 21.11 -4.71
N PHE A 136 17.12 19.89 -4.16
CA PHE A 136 16.64 18.67 -4.81
C PHE A 136 15.15 18.70 -5.15
N ASN A 137 14.30 19.28 -4.30
CA ASN A 137 12.87 19.43 -4.59
C ASN A 137 12.58 20.15 -5.91
N HIS A 138 13.31 21.24 -6.22
CA HIS A 138 13.12 22.03 -7.42
C HIS A 138 13.69 21.30 -8.64
N GLU A 139 14.92 20.83 -8.54
CA GLU A 139 15.61 20.14 -9.64
C GLU A 139 14.86 18.86 -10.06
N VAL A 140 14.40 18.05 -9.09
CA VAL A 140 13.62 16.84 -9.37
C VAL A 140 12.23 17.18 -9.94
N LEU A 141 11.60 18.26 -9.48
CA LEU A 141 10.31 18.69 -10.01
C LEU A 141 10.41 19.07 -11.49
N ASP A 142 11.47 19.78 -11.88
CA ASP A 142 11.70 20.17 -13.26
C ASP A 142 11.98 18.95 -14.15
N LEU A 143 12.82 18.01 -13.68
CA LEU A 143 13.07 16.75 -14.36
C LEU A 143 11.80 15.92 -14.54
N PHE A 144 10.96 15.86 -13.50
CA PHE A 144 9.69 15.14 -13.53
C PHE A 144 8.72 15.76 -14.53
N ASN A 145 8.56 17.09 -14.52
CA ASN A 145 7.70 17.80 -15.45
C ASN A 145 8.15 17.60 -16.90
N GLU A 146 9.46 17.61 -17.14
CA GLU A 146 10.02 17.36 -18.47
C GLU A 146 9.79 15.93 -18.95
N ALA A 147 9.95 14.94 -18.07
CA ALA A 147 9.66 13.52 -18.38
C ALA A 147 8.18 13.33 -18.75
N VAL A 148 7.26 13.91 -17.95
CA VAL A 148 5.81 13.87 -18.22
C VAL A 148 5.47 14.55 -19.55
N ARG A 149 6.12 15.69 -19.86
CA ARG A 149 5.92 16.41 -21.14
C ARG A 149 6.38 15.59 -22.34
N LYS A 150 7.56 14.98 -22.28
CA LYS A 150 8.08 14.11 -23.35
C LYS A 150 7.16 12.92 -23.60
N GLN A 151 6.64 12.29 -22.54
CA GLN A 151 5.73 11.17 -22.66
C GLN A 151 4.43 11.56 -23.39
N ARG A 152 3.83 12.70 -23.03
CA ARG A 152 2.63 13.23 -23.71
C ARG A 152 2.86 13.47 -25.20
N ASN A 153 4.04 13.92 -25.57
CA ASN A 153 4.39 14.21 -26.97
C ASN A 153 4.76 12.96 -27.78
N SER A 154 4.98 11.81 -27.13
CA SER A 154 5.42 10.55 -27.76
C SER A 154 4.27 9.55 -28.04
N LEU A 155 3.08 9.76 -27.50
CA LEU A 155 1.97 8.79 -27.60
C LEU A 155 1.17 8.97 -28.89
N ASN A 156 1.28 7.98 -29.80
CA ASN A 156 0.17 7.57 -30.66
C ASN A 156 -0.94 6.98 -29.76
N PRO A 157 -2.22 7.35 -29.93
CA PRO A 157 -3.29 7.12 -28.94
C PRO A 157 -3.74 5.65 -28.74
N THR A 158 -3.05 4.67 -29.32
CA THR A 158 -3.53 3.27 -29.40
C THR A 158 -2.94 2.33 -28.34
N ILE A 159 -2.02 2.79 -27.49
CA ILE A 159 -1.41 1.94 -26.44
C ILE A 159 -1.67 2.58 -25.08
N CYS A 160 -2.67 2.06 -24.36
CA CYS A 160 -2.95 2.39 -22.97
C CYS A 160 -1.91 1.74 -22.04
N THR A 161 -0.66 2.20 -22.09
CA THR A 161 0.25 2.06 -20.94
C THR A 161 -0.03 3.22 -20.00
N ALA A 162 -0.45 2.92 -18.77
CA ALA A 162 -0.69 3.93 -17.75
C ALA A 162 0.50 4.91 -17.68
N PRO A 163 0.26 6.22 -17.53
CA PRO A 163 1.33 7.20 -17.53
C PRO A 163 2.34 6.85 -16.43
N GLU A 164 3.62 7.02 -16.77
CA GLU A 164 4.76 6.76 -15.91
C GLU A 164 4.89 7.84 -14.80
N THR A 165 3.78 8.48 -14.41
CA THR A 165 3.63 9.31 -13.19
C THR A 165 3.62 8.43 -11.93
N SER A 166 4.58 7.50 -11.88
CA SER A 166 4.75 6.58 -10.77
C SER A 166 5.76 7.15 -9.78
N LEU A 167 5.57 6.82 -8.50
CA LEU A 167 6.57 7.07 -7.46
C LEU A 167 7.95 6.55 -7.88
N GLY A 168 8.01 5.43 -8.61
CA GLY A 168 9.24 4.84 -9.12
C GLY A 168 10.04 5.75 -10.06
N LEU A 169 9.36 6.49 -10.96
CA LEU A 169 10.02 7.45 -11.85
C LEU A 169 10.72 8.55 -11.05
N VAL A 170 10.01 9.14 -10.09
CA VAL A 170 10.55 10.21 -9.24
C VAL A 170 11.72 9.72 -8.40
N ILE A 171 11.62 8.51 -7.84
CA ILE A 171 12.73 7.89 -7.11
C ILE A 171 13.95 7.73 -8.02
N SER A 172 13.77 7.24 -9.26
CA SER A 172 14.86 7.10 -10.23
C SER A 172 15.53 8.44 -10.53
N LEU A 173 14.74 9.45 -10.90
CA LEU A 173 15.25 10.79 -11.21
C LEU A 173 16.03 11.38 -10.03
N THR A 174 15.55 11.17 -8.81
CA THR A 174 16.24 11.67 -7.61
C THR A 174 17.55 10.91 -7.36
N ARG A 175 17.59 9.59 -7.59
CA ARG A 175 18.84 8.80 -7.47
C ARG A 175 19.89 9.24 -8.48
N ASP A 176 19.47 9.44 -9.73
CA ASP A 176 20.37 9.86 -10.80
C ASP A 176 20.98 11.23 -10.47
N LEU A 177 20.14 12.17 -10.03
CA LEU A 177 20.59 13.49 -9.59
C LEU A 177 21.57 13.41 -8.40
N LEU A 178 21.28 12.59 -7.39
CA LEU A 178 22.18 12.37 -6.26
C LEU A 178 23.54 11.83 -6.71
N ALA A 179 23.54 10.86 -7.62
CA ALA A 179 24.76 10.26 -8.16
C ALA A 179 25.60 11.29 -8.92
N GLU A 180 24.99 12.17 -9.70
CA GLU A 180 25.67 13.27 -10.41
C GLU A 180 26.31 14.26 -9.42
N LYS A 181 25.56 14.78 -8.45
CA LYS A 181 26.08 15.73 -7.45
C LYS A 181 27.20 15.11 -6.60
N CYS A 182 27.12 13.80 -6.30
CA CYS A 182 28.17 13.08 -5.59
C CYS A 182 29.46 13.03 -6.42
N LYS A 183 29.38 12.71 -7.72
CA LYS A 183 30.54 12.68 -8.62
C LYS A 183 31.21 14.06 -8.73
N GLU A 184 30.42 15.13 -8.90
CA GLU A 184 30.92 16.50 -8.93
C GLU A 184 31.69 16.87 -7.66
N SER A 185 31.15 16.49 -6.49
CA SER A 185 31.79 16.79 -5.20
C SER A 185 33.15 16.10 -5.02
N ILE A 186 33.32 14.90 -5.59
CA ILE A 186 34.58 14.14 -5.55
C ILE A 186 35.61 14.81 -6.46
N LEU A 187 35.22 15.16 -7.69
CA LEU A 187 36.10 15.81 -8.68
C LEU A 187 36.64 17.16 -8.17
N VAL A 188 35.79 17.95 -7.51
CA VAL A 188 36.22 19.24 -6.91
C VAL A 188 37.19 19.00 -5.77
N ARG A 189 36.94 18.01 -4.88
CA ARG A 189 37.84 17.69 -3.77
C ARG A 189 39.22 17.25 -4.24
N ASP A 190 39.29 16.42 -5.29
CA ASP A 190 40.55 15.94 -5.85
C ASP A 190 41.34 17.07 -6.54
N SER A 191 40.64 17.95 -7.26
CA SER A 191 41.26 19.14 -7.89
C SER A 191 41.83 20.10 -6.84
N THR A 192 41.09 20.35 -5.77
CA THR A 192 41.54 21.22 -4.66
C THR A 192 42.73 20.62 -3.90
N ARG A 193 42.76 19.29 -3.77
CA ARG A 193 43.87 18.56 -3.12
C ARG A 193 45.12 18.54 -4.00
N ALA A 194 44.97 18.46 -5.33
CA ALA A 194 46.07 18.57 -6.28
C ALA A 194 46.72 19.97 -6.26
N ILE A 195 45.90 21.03 -6.23
CA ILE A 195 46.38 22.43 -6.13
C ILE A 195 47.14 22.66 -4.81
N ARG A 196 46.64 22.14 -3.68
CA ARG A 196 47.33 22.25 -2.38
C ARG A 196 48.67 21.51 -2.32
N LYS A 197 48.84 20.44 -3.11
CA LYS A 197 50.10 19.67 -3.15
C LYS A 197 51.12 20.23 -4.13
N ASN A 198 50.73 21.11 -5.06
CA ASN A 198 51.65 21.71 -6.01
C ASN A 198 51.22 23.15 -6.39
N PRO A 199 51.59 24.16 -5.59
CA PRO A 199 51.17 25.54 -5.79
C PRO A 199 51.76 26.22 -7.05
N ARG A 200 52.55 25.50 -7.87
CA ARG A 200 53.15 26.01 -9.12
C ARG A 200 52.26 25.87 -10.36
N LEU A 201 51.03 25.36 -10.23
CA LEU A 201 50.07 25.20 -11.33
C LEU A 201 49.14 26.41 -11.56
N LEU A 202 49.42 27.55 -10.91
CA LEU A 202 48.63 28.79 -11.04
C LEU A 202 49.36 29.93 -11.78
N LEU A 203 50.29 29.59 -12.67
CA LEU A 203 50.96 30.53 -13.58
C LEU A 203 50.85 30.05 -15.02
#